data_AF-A0A8C5AZ11-F1
#
_entry.id   AF-A0A8C5AZ11-F1
#
_cell.length_a   1.000
_cell.length_b   1.000
_cell.length_c   1.000
_cell.angle_alpha   90.00
_cell.angle_beta   90.00
_cell.angle_gamma   90.00
#
_symmetry.space_group_name_H-M   'P 1'
#
loop_
_entity.id
_entity.type
_entity.pdbx_description
1 polymer ?
#
loop_
_entity_poly.entity_id
_entity_poly.type
_entity_poly.pdbx_seq_one_letter_code
_entity_poly.pdbx_strand_id
1 'polypeptide(L)'
;MDFNVKKLASDAGVFFGRAVQFTEEKLGQAEKTELDTHLENLITRADNTKNWTEKIFRQTEVLLQPNPSARIEEFFYEKLDKKVPSRVTNGELLGQYMLEASRDFGPETPYGSTLSTVGEYQRRLGGAEREFLLTSSMNFLTPLRNFLEGDWKTITKEKRLLENRRLDLDICKARVKKSKQAEAKAATAPDFQETRPRNYVLSASASALLSEEVDKAEHELRVAQTEFDRQAEVTRLLLEGISSTHLNHLRCLHEFAEAQAKYYAQCHQFMLELQKELNGTSATAAPSSSAASASAAPPRPDSVAIEDMILPATGTRKARVLYDYDAHDSSELSLLADEVRPRPP
;
A
#
# COMPACT_ATOMS: atom_id res chain seq x y z
N MET A 1 1.28 22.46 -36.47
CA MET A 1 0.61 21.37 -35.74
C MET A 1 -0.87 21.53 -35.99
N ASP A 2 -1.45 20.75 -36.89
CA ASP A 2 -2.88 20.88 -37.21
C ASP A 2 -3.71 20.23 -36.09
N PHE A 3 -4.45 21.07 -35.37
CA PHE A 3 -5.34 20.63 -34.31
C PHE A 3 -6.56 19.95 -34.93
N ASN A 4 -6.61 18.61 -34.88
CA ASN A 4 -7.62 17.83 -35.58
C ASN A 4 -8.93 17.73 -34.76
N VAL A 5 -9.74 18.79 -34.84
CA VAL A 5 -11.04 18.92 -34.15
C VAL A 5 -11.98 17.74 -34.46
N LYS A 6 -11.89 17.14 -35.66
CA LYS A 6 -12.70 15.97 -36.04
C LYS A 6 -12.35 14.71 -35.23
N LYS A 7 -11.06 14.49 -34.96
CA LYS A 7 -10.61 13.39 -34.10
C LYS A 7 -11.07 13.60 -32.66
N LEU A 8 -10.95 14.83 -32.15
CA LEU A 8 -11.40 15.19 -30.81
C LEU A 8 -12.92 14.98 -30.62
N ALA A 9 -13.72 15.36 -31.61
CA ALA A 9 -15.18 15.15 -31.59
C ALA A 9 -15.55 13.66 -31.68
N SER A 10 -14.82 12.87 -32.49
CA SER A 10 -15.01 11.42 -32.58
C SER A 10 -14.66 10.72 -31.26
N ASP A 11 -13.53 11.06 -30.64
CA ASP A 11 -13.08 10.48 -29.37
C ASP A 11 -14.04 10.86 -28.22
N ALA A 12 -14.57 12.08 -28.23
CA ALA A 12 -15.61 12.52 -27.29
C ALA A 12 -16.94 11.77 -27.49
N GLY A 13 -17.31 11.46 -28.74
CA GLY A 13 -18.49 10.66 -29.07
C GLY A 13 -18.39 9.24 -28.52
N VAL A 14 -17.22 8.59 -28.65
CA VAL A 14 -16.97 7.26 -28.08
C VAL A 14 -17.03 7.29 -26.55
N PHE A 15 -16.43 8.30 -25.92
CA PHE A 15 -16.48 8.45 -24.47
C PHE A 15 -17.91 8.64 -23.94
N PHE A 16 -18.71 9.48 -24.60
CA PHE A 16 -20.11 9.69 -24.24
C PHE A 16 -20.93 8.41 -24.44
N GLY A 17 -20.71 7.69 -25.55
CA GLY A 17 -21.34 6.40 -25.80
C GLY A 17 -21.07 5.38 -24.68
N ARG A 18 -19.80 5.26 -24.24
CA ARG A 18 -19.42 4.40 -23.11
C ARG A 18 -20.11 4.80 -21.81
N ALA A 19 -20.20 6.11 -21.53
CA ALA A 19 -20.84 6.61 -20.32
C ALA A 19 -22.35 6.32 -20.29
N VAL A 20 -23.02 6.45 -21.44
CA VAL A 20 -24.45 6.08 -21.59
C VAL A 20 -24.63 4.59 -21.35
N GLN A 21 -23.86 3.74 -22.04
CA GLN A 21 -23.93 2.28 -21.89
C GLN A 21 -23.70 1.86 -20.43
N PHE A 22 -22.66 2.39 -19.78
CA PHE A 22 -22.36 2.10 -18.38
C PHE A 22 -23.52 2.47 -17.45
N THR A 23 -24.19 3.59 -17.71
CA THR A 23 -25.34 4.05 -16.91
C THR A 23 -26.54 3.12 -17.12
N GLU A 24 -26.81 2.71 -18.36
CA GLU A 24 -27.92 1.81 -18.69
C GLU A 24 -27.74 0.41 -18.08
N GLU A 25 -26.51 -0.11 -18.04
CA GLU A 25 -26.20 -1.35 -17.33
C GLU A 25 -26.47 -1.23 -15.81
N LYS A 26 -26.04 -0.14 -15.19
CA LYS A 26 -26.25 0.09 -13.75
C LYS A 26 -27.72 0.27 -13.39
N LEU A 27 -28.52 0.77 -14.34
CA LEU A 27 -29.97 0.92 -14.20
C LEU A 27 -30.74 -0.38 -14.55
N GLY A 28 -30.05 -1.43 -15.00
CA GLY A 28 -30.66 -2.71 -15.40
C GLY A 28 -31.39 -2.66 -16.74
N GLN A 29 -31.15 -1.62 -17.54
CA GLN A 29 -31.80 -1.39 -18.85
C GLN A 29 -31.00 -1.97 -20.02
N ALA A 30 -29.71 -2.27 -19.82
CA ALA A 30 -28.85 -2.90 -20.79
C ALA A 30 -28.25 -4.21 -20.26
N GLU A 31 -28.14 -5.20 -21.15
CA GLU A 31 -27.47 -6.47 -20.88
C GLU A 31 -25.95 -6.24 -20.89
N LYS A 32 -25.27 -6.79 -19.87
CA LYS A 32 -23.83 -6.67 -19.69
C LYS A 32 -23.14 -7.88 -20.27
N THR A 33 -22.12 -7.69 -21.10
CA THR A 33 -21.25 -8.82 -21.48
C THR A 33 -20.54 -9.35 -20.24
N GLU A 34 -20.85 -10.58 -19.84
CA GLU A 34 -20.19 -11.25 -18.72
C GLU A 34 -18.74 -11.59 -19.09
N LEU A 35 -17.85 -11.42 -18.11
CA LEU A 35 -16.48 -11.92 -18.23
C LEU A 35 -16.49 -13.42 -17.90
N ASP A 36 -15.56 -14.17 -18.49
CA ASP A 36 -15.35 -15.57 -18.11
C ASP A 36 -15.02 -15.65 -16.60
N THR A 37 -15.62 -16.63 -15.90
CA THR A 37 -15.46 -16.87 -14.46
C THR A 37 -14.00 -16.95 -14.05
N HIS A 38 -13.14 -17.53 -14.89
CA HIS A 38 -11.70 -17.59 -14.60
C HIS A 38 -11.07 -16.18 -14.52
N LEU A 39 -11.41 -15.28 -15.45
CA LEU A 39 -10.90 -13.92 -15.48
C LEU A 39 -11.44 -13.10 -14.30
N GLU A 40 -12.69 -13.28 -13.91
CA GLU A 40 -13.27 -12.62 -12.73
C GLU A 40 -12.57 -13.05 -11.44
N ASN A 41 -12.25 -14.34 -11.30
CA ASN A 41 -11.50 -14.86 -10.17
C ASN A 41 -10.08 -14.26 -10.13
N LEU A 42 -9.42 -14.15 -11.28
CA LEU A 42 -8.11 -13.50 -11.39
C LEU A 42 -8.16 -12.02 -11.00
N ILE A 43 -9.18 -11.28 -11.46
CA ILE A 43 -9.40 -9.87 -11.10
C ILE A 43 -9.58 -9.72 -9.60
N THR A 44 -10.43 -10.55 -8.99
CA THR A 44 -10.72 -10.52 -7.56
C THR A 44 -9.46 -10.82 -6.74
N ARG A 45 -8.70 -11.86 -7.14
CA ARG A 45 -7.41 -12.19 -6.52
C ARG A 45 -6.45 -11.01 -6.61
N ALA A 46 -6.33 -10.38 -7.79
CA ALA A 46 -5.45 -9.25 -8.02
C ALA A 46 -5.75 -8.05 -7.12
N ASP A 47 -7.03 -7.69 -7.01
CA ASP A 47 -7.48 -6.58 -6.16
C ASP A 47 -7.20 -6.86 -4.68
N ASN A 48 -7.43 -8.11 -4.24
CA ASN A 48 -7.05 -8.54 -2.89
C ASN A 48 -5.55 -8.45 -2.66
N THR A 49 -4.73 -8.92 -3.62
CA THR A 49 -3.26 -8.82 -3.54
C THR A 49 -2.84 -7.36 -3.37
N LYS A 50 -3.32 -6.45 -4.21
CA LYS A 50 -2.95 -5.04 -4.08
C LYS A 50 -3.38 -4.44 -2.75
N ASN A 51 -4.63 -4.66 -2.34
CA ASN A 51 -5.16 -4.10 -1.09
C ASN A 51 -4.33 -4.52 0.12
N TRP A 52 -4.00 -5.81 0.21
CA TRP A 52 -3.21 -6.33 1.33
C TRP A 52 -1.74 -5.92 1.24
N THR A 53 -1.13 -5.95 0.05
CA THR A 53 0.24 -5.46 -0.14
C THR A 53 0.37 -4.00 0.27
N GLU A 54 -0.58 -3.13 -0.12
CA GLU A 54 -0.57 -1.72 0.27
C GLU A 54 -0.71 -1.53 1.78
N LYS A 55 -1.64 -2.24 2.43
CA LYS A 55 -1.83 -2.14 3.89
C LYS A 55 -0.59 -2.61 4.67
N ILE A 56 -0.04 -3.75 4.30
CA ILE A 56 1.17 -4.31 4.94
C ILE A 56 2.34 -3.35 4.74
N PHE A 57 2.55 -2.89 3.50
CA PHE A 57 3.59 -1.91 3.18
C PHE A 57 3.50 -0.66 4.06
N ARG A 58 2.31 -0.04 4.15
CA ARG A 58 2.09 1.16 4.97
C ARG A 58 2.36 0.92 6.46
N GLN A 59 1.92 -0.22 6.98
CA GLN A 59 2.14 -0.53 8.39
C GLN A 59 3.62 -0.79 8.68
N THR A 60 4.34 -1.44 7.78
CA THR A 60 5.77 -1.66 7.92
C THR A 60 6.57 -0.35 7.78
N GLU A 61 6.17 0.59 6.90
CA GLU A 61 6.74 1.94 6.87
C GLU A 61 6.62 2.64 8.23
N VAL A 62 5.46 2.55 8.89
CA VAL A 62 5.24 3.14 10.22
C VAL A 62 6.07 2.45 11.30
N LEU A 63 6.22 1.13 11.22
CA LEU A 63 7.05 0.36 12.15
C LEU A 63 8.53 0.75 12.06
N LEU A 64 9.05 0.88 10.85
CA LEU A 64 10.46 1.21 10.62
C LEU A 64 10.76 2.70 10.84
N GLN A 65 9.83 3.59 10.46
CA GLN A 65 9.99 5.04 10.63
C GLN A 65 8.69 5.68 11.14
N PRO A 66 8.45 5.69 12.46
CA PRO A 66 7.21 6.23 13.03
C PRO A 66 6.99 7.71 12.73
N ASN A 67 8.07 8.49 12.60
CA ASN A 67 8.01 9.92 12.33
C ASN A 67 7.50 10.20 10.89
N PRO A 68 6.32 10.83 10.71
CA PRO A 68 5.75 11.10 9.39
C PRO A 68 6.59 12.05 8.53
N SER A 69 7.16 13.10 9.12
CA SER A 69 7.98 14.08 8.40
C SER A 69 9.23 13.42 7.82
N ALA A 70 9.83 12.52 8.60
CA ALA A 70 11.01 11.78 8.22
C ALA A 70 10.75 10.80 7.06
N ARG A 71 9.56 10.17 7.02
CA ARG A 71 9.11 9.33 5.91
C ARG A 71 8.88 10.11 4.62
N ILE A 72 8.28 11.29 4.73
CA ILE A 72 8.05 12.17 3.58
C ILE A 72 9.39 12.62 2.97
N GLU A 73 10.35 12.98 3.81
CA GLU A 73 11.69 13.36 3.38
C GLU A 73 12.38 12.20 2.63
N GLU A 74 12.36 10.98 3.17
CA GLU A 74 12.91 9.79 2.50
C GLU A 74 12.29 9.55 1.13
N PHE A 75 10.96 9.67 1.02
CA PHE A 75 10.26 9.57 -0.25
C PHE A 75 10.73 10.62 -1.27
N PHE A 76 11.03 11.86 -0.85
CA PHE A 76 11.57 12.87 -1.76
C PHE A 76 12.98 12.54 -2.24
N TYR A 77 13.85 12.05 -1.35
CA TYR A 77 15.20 11.62 -1.74
C TYR A 77 15.15 10.45 -2.74
N GLU A 78 14.27 9.48 -2.49
CA GLU A 78 14.02 8.35 -3.38
C GLU A 78 13.51 8.81 -4.75
N LYS A 79 12.57 9.76 -4.81
CA LYS A 79 12.06 10.32 -6.09
C LYS A 79 13.06 11.18 -6.85
N LEU A 80 14.07 11.73 -6.17
CA LEU A 80 15.10 12.56 -6.78
C LEU A 80 16.36 11.75 -7.16
N ASP A 81 16.34 10.42 -7.02
CA ASP A 81 17.50 9.53 -7.15
C ASP A 81 18.72 10.01 -6.32
N LYS A 82 18.44 10.65 -5.19
CA LYS A 82 19.46 11.14 -4.26
C LYS A 82 19.61 10.15 -3.11
N LYS A 83 20.86 9.93 -2.69
CA LYS A 83 21.12 9.10 -1.51
C LYS A 83 20.48 9.74 -0.28
N VAL A 84 19.60 8.99 0.37
CA VAL A 84 19.05 9.35 1.69
C VAL A 84 20.24 9.47 2.66
N PRO A 85 20.38 10.59 3.39
CA PRO A 85 21.39 10.72 4.43
C PRO A 85 21.24 9.60 5.46
N SER A 86 22.33 8.93 5.81
CA SER A 86 22.31 7.94 6.91
C SER A 86 21.97 8.67 8.20
N ARG A 87 20.73 8.53 8.68
CA ARG A 87 20.33 9.13 9.94
C ARG A 87 20.98 8.39 11.10
N VAL A 88 21.46 9.16 12.07
CA VAL A 88 21.93 8.66 13.34
C VAL A 88 20.71 8.15 14.10
N THR A 89 20.77 6.92 14.59
CA THR A 89 19.70 6.35 15.40
C THR A 89 19.65 7.02 16.77
N ASN A 90 18.50 6.94 17.45
CA ASN A 90 18.37 7.47 18.81
C ASN A 90 19.40 6.84 19.77
N GLY A 91 19.68 5.54 19.58
CA GLY A 91 20.70 4.84 20.35
C GLY A 91 22.11 5.40 20.10
N GLU A 92 22.49 5.63 18.85
CA GLU A 92 23.80 6.22 18.54
C GLU A 92 23.95 7.64 19.07
N LEU A 93 22.89 8.46 18.98
CA LEU A 93 22.91 9.82 19.52
C LEU A 93 23.10 9.82 21.04
N LEU A 94 22.34 8.99 21.77
CA LEU A 94 22.50 8.85 23.21
C LEU A 94 23.91 8.35 23.57
N GLY A 95 24.38 7.31 22.87
CA GLY A 95 25.72 6.76 23.08
C GLY A 95 26.82 7.81 22.87
N GLN A 96 26.67 8.67 21.86
CA GLN A 96 27.60 9.78 21.63
C GLN A 96 27.68 10.72 22.84
N TYR A 97 26.54 11.19 23.36
CA TYR A 97 26.53 12.07 24.54
C TYR A 97 27.13 11.40 25.78
N MET A 98 26.89 10.10 25.99
CA MET A 98 27.47 9.35 27.13
C MET A 98 29.00 9.25 27.01
N LEU A 99 29.52 9.08 25.80
CA LEU A 99 30.97 9.02 25.53
C LEU A 99 31.64 10.39 25.62
N GLU A 100 30.95 11.46 25.25
CA GLU A 100 31.43 12.83 25.47
C GLU A 100 31.46 13.14 26.97
N ALA A 101 30.40 12.80 27.71
CA ALA A 101 30.37 12.94 29.15
C ALA A 101 31.47 12.10 29.85
N SER A 102 31.73 10.87 29.41
CA SER A 102 32.78 10.03 30.02
C SER A 102 34.18 10.65 29.88
N ARG A 103 34.44 11.36 28.77
CA ARG A 103 35.69 12.10 28.56
C ARG A 103 35.85 13.26 29.52
N ASP A 104 34.77 13.99 29.78
CA ASP A 104 34.77 15.14 30.70
C ASP A 104 34.91 14.72 32.16
N PHE A 105 34.24 13.62 32.57
CA PHE A 105 34.38 13.07 33.93
C PHE A 105 35.71 12.35 34.15
N GLY A 106 36.33 11.85 33.08
CA GLY A 106 37.58 11.11 33.12
C GLY A 106 37.42 9.64 33.55
N PRO A 107 38.30 8.75 33.04
CA PRO A 107 38.20 7.30 33.26
C PRO A 107 38.53 6.87 34.71
N GLU A 108 39.20 7.73 35.48
CA GLU A 108 39.55 7.48 36.88
C GLU A 108 38.32 7.45 37.80
N THR A 109 37.23 8.08 37.37
CA THR A 109 35.98 8.06 38.14
C THR A 109 35.17 6.80 37.80
N PRO A 110 34.54 6.14 38.80
CA PRO A 110 33.66 5.00 38.52
C PRO A 110 32.48 5.42 37.62
N TYR A 111 32.05 6.68 37.70
CA TYR A 111 30.99 7.22 36.85
C TYR A 111 31.45 7.40 35.40
N GLY A 112 32.61 8.03 35.17
CA GLY A 112 33.15 8.22 33.82
C GLY A 112 33.47 6.91 33.12
N SER A 113 34.11 5.96 33.81
CA SER A 113 34.36 4.61 33.26
C SER A 113 33.06 3.88 32.91
N THR A 114 32.06 3.90 33.80
CA THR A 114 30.74 3.28 33.53
C THR A 114 30.01 3.94 32.37
N LEU A 115 30.01 5.28 32.29
CA LEU A 115 29.44 6.03 31.16
C LEU A 115 30.11 5.64 29.84
N SER A 116 31.44 5.45 29.85
CA SER A 116 32.17 5.01 28.67
C SER A 116 31.65 3.66 28.19
N THR A 117 31.60 2.66 29.08
CA THR A 117 31.13 1.31 28.74
C THR A 117 29.67 1.34 28.24
N VAL A 118 28.74 1.94 29.00
CA VAL A 118 27.33 1.98 28.60
C VAL A 118 27.14 2.73 27.28
N GLY A 119 27.87 3.84 27.08
CA GLY A 119 27.84 4.62 25.84
C GLY A 119 28.29 3.83 24.61
N GLU A 120 29.33 3.00 24.74
CA GLU A 120 29.79 2.12 23.66
C GLU A 120 28.73 1.09 23.27
N TYR A 121 28.11 0.44 24.26
CA TYR A 121 27.03 -0.54 24.01
C TYR A 121 25.78 0.12 23.43
N GLN A 122 25.43 1.34 23.87
CA GLN A 122 24.32 2.08 23.31
C GLN A 122 24.54 2.45 21.83
N ARG A 123 25.78 2.83 21.47
CA ARG A 123 26.17 3.04 20.07
C ARG A 123 26.10 1.74 19.25
N ARG A 124 26.52 0.61 19.80
CA ARG A 124 26.40 -0.72 19.14
C ARG A 124 24.94 -1.09 18.88
N LEU A 125 24.05 -0.86 19.85
CA LEU A 125 22.60 -1.10 19.72
C LEU A 125 21.99 -0.24 18.61
N GLY A 126 22.29 1.06 18.58
CA GLY A 126 21.81 1.93 17.51
C GLY A 126 22.40 1.57 16.14
N GLY A 127 23.64 1.07 16.10
CA GLY A 127 24.23 0.51 14.88
C GLY A 127 23.47 -0.70 14.34
N ALA A 128 23.08 -1.63 15.23
CA ALA A 128 22.25 -2.79 14.87
C ALA A 128 20.85 -2.37 14.39
N GLU A 129 20.24 -1.36 15.02
CA GLU A 129 18.96 -0.78 14.61
C GLU A 129 19.07 -0.21 13.19
N ARG A 130 20.10 0.58 12.89
CA ARG A 130 20.32 1.11 11.54
C ARG A 130 20.43 -0.01 10.49
N GLU A 131 21.18 -1.07 10.78
CA GLU A 131 21.31 -2.21 9.86
C GLU A 131 19.96 -2.89 9.61
N PHE A 132 19.16 -3.08 10.66
CA PHE A 132 17.82 -3.63 10.59
C PHE A 132 16.88 -2.77 9.72
N LEU A 133 16.86 -1.45 9.96
CA LEU A 133 16.04 -0.50 9.20
C LEU A 133 16.42 -0.52 7.71
N LEU A 134 17.72 -0.49 7.40
CA LEU A 134 18.23 -0.53 6.04
C LEU A 134 17.86 -1.84 5.33
N THR A 135 18.14 -2.97 5.96
CA THR A 135 17.88 -4.30 5.38
C THR A 135 16.39 -4.51 5.14
N SER A 136 15.54 -4.12 6.09
CA SER A 136 14.08 -4.22 5.95
C SER A 136 13.55 -3.29 4.86
N SER A 137 14.08 -2.07 4.75
CA SER A 137 13.70 -1.15 3.69
C SER A 137 14.04 -1.72 2.31
N MET A 138 15.27 -2.18 2.12
CA MET A 138 15.76 -2.69 0.83
C MET A 138 15.11 -4.00 0.40
N ASN A 139 14.96 -4.95 1.31
CA ASN A 139 14.57 -6.32 0.97
C ASN A 139 13.06 -6.58 1.13
N PHE A 140 12.37 -5.75 1.91
CA PHE A 140 10.93 -5.88 2.12
C PHE A 140 10.14 -4.71 1.52
N LEU A 141 10.43 -3.46 1.88
CA LEU A 141 9.64 -2.31 1.41
C LEU A 141 9.83 -2.04 -0.09
N THR A 142 11.07 -2.02 -0.59
CA THR A 142 11.35 -1.69 -1.99
C THR A 142 10.66 -2.64 -2.99
N PRO A 143 10.70 -3.98 -2.83
CA PRO A 143 9.99 -4.87 -3.75
C PRO A 143 8.47 -4.66 -3.74
N LEU A 144 7.87 -4.41 -2.56
CA LEU A 144 6.44 -4.11 -2.47
C LEU A 144 6.10 -2.76 -3.12
N ARG A 145 6.94 -1.75 -2.94
CA ARG A 145 6.81 -0.44 -3.61
C ARG A 145 6.87 -0.60 -5.13
N ASN A 146 7.84 -1.35 -5.64
CA ASN A 146 8.00 -1.59 -7.08
C ASN A 146 6.78 -2.27 -7.69
N PHE A 147 6.20 -3.24 -7.00
CA PHE A 147 4.93 -3.84 -7.43
C PHE A 147 3.78 -2.82 -7.46
N LEU A 148 3.58 -2.05 -6.39
CA LEU A 148 2.49 -1.07 -6.28
C LEU A 148 2.63 0.10 -7.27
N GLU A 149 3.85 0.60 -7.46
CA GLU A 149 4.12 1.77 -8.28
C GLU A 149 4.46 1.46 -9.74
N GLY A 150 4.81 0.20 -10.05
CA GLY A 150 5.13 -0.29 -11.39
C GLY A 150 4.05 -1.22 -11.91
N ASP A 151 4.13 -2.51 -11.55
CA ASP A 151 3.28 -3.58 -12.10
C ASP A 151 1.79 -3.29 -11.93
N TRP A 152 1.38 -2.86 -10.74
CA TRP A 152 -0.03 -2.59 -10.43
C TRP A 152 -0.60 -1.43 -11.25
N LYS A 153 0.20 -0.42 -11.58
CA LYS A 153 -0.26 0.68 -12.45
C LYS A 153 -0.57 0.17 -13.86
N THR A 154 0.25 -0.74 -14.36
CA THR A 154 0.02 -1.42 -15.65
C THR A 154 -1.23 -2.28 -15.58
N ILE A 155 -1.38 -3.12 -14.54
CA ILE A 155 -2.58 -3.94 -14.33
C ILE A 155 -3.84 -3.07 -14.27
N THR A 156 -3.81 -1.96 -13.54
CA THR A 156 -4.93 -1.03 -13.42
C THR A 156 -5.32 -0.43 -14.78
N LYS A 157 -4.32 -0.05 -15.57
CA LYS A 157 -4.53 0.49 -16.92
C LYS A 157 -5.18 -0.53 -17.85
N GLU A 158 -4.67 -1.76 -17.88
CA GLU A 158 -5.19 -2.81 -18.76
C GLU A 158 -6.59 -3.27 -18.32
N LYS A 159 -6.87 -3.36 -17.01
CA LYS A 159 -8.23 -3.59 -16.48
C LYS A 159 -9.22 -2.50 -16.94
N ARG A 160 -8.81 -1.23 -16.88
CA ARG A 160 -9.65 -0.12 -17.37
C ARG A 160 -9.87 -0.19 -18.88
N LEU A 161 -8.85 -0.59 -19.64
CA LEU A 161 -8.96 -0.74 -21.09
C LEU A 161 -9.89 -1.90 -21.44
N LEU A 162 -9.82 -3.03 -20.72
CA LEU A 162 -10.73 -4.15 -20.85
C LEU A 162 -12.19 -3.72 -20.65
N GLU A 163 -12.47 -2.97 -19.58
CA GLU A 163 -13.81 -2.44 -19.30
C GLU A 163 -14.31 -1.54 -20.43
N ASN A 164 -13.45 -0.66 -20.95
CA ASN A 164 -13.79 0.20 -22.08
C ASN A 164 -14.10 -0.62 -23.35
N ARG A 165 -13.34 -1.69 -23.63
CA ARG A 165 -13.59 -2.57 -24.77
C ARG A 165 -14.86 -3.38 -24.62
N ARG A 166 -15.20 -3.78 -23.39
CA ARG A 166 -16.48 -4.44 -23.09
C ARG A 166 -17.65 -3.50 -23.41
N LEU A 167 -17.58 -2.25 -22.97
CA LEU A 167 -18.62 -1.24 -23.26
C LEU A 167 -18.74 -0.97 -24.77
N ASP A 168 -17.62 -0.87 -25.49
CA ASP A 168 -17.62 -0.70 -26.96
C ASP A 168 -18.32 -1.89 -27.65
N LEU A 169 -18.02 -3.11 -27.22
CA LEU A 169 -18.65 -4.32 -27.72
C LEU A 169 -20.17 -4.33 -27.48
N ASP A 170 -20.61 -3.93 -26.29
CA ASP A 170 -22.04 -3.84 -25.94
C ASP A 170 -22.77 -2.79 -26.80
N ILE A 171 -22.14 -1.64 -27.06
CA ILE A 171 -22.67 -0.61 -27.97
C ILE A 171 -22.81 -1.16 -29.40
N CYS A 172 -21.80 -1.87 -29.90
CA CYS A 172 -21.86 -2.49 -31.23
C CYS A 172 -22.95 -3.57 -31.32
N LYS A 173 -23.12 -4.40 -30.28
CA LYS A 173 -24.21 -5.40 -30.21
C LYS A 173 -25.58 -4.72 -30.26
N ALA A 174 -25.76 -3.64 -29.49
CA ALA A 174 -26.99 -2.85 -29.49
C ALA A 174 -27.26 -2.19 -30.86
N ARG A 175 -26.21 -1.66 -31.51
CA ARG A 175 -26.29 -1.08 -32.85
C ARG A 175 -26.74 -2.10 -33.89
N VAL A 176 -26.13 -3.29 -33.92
CA VAL A 176 -26.53 -4.39 -34.83
C VAL A 176 -27.99 -4.77 -34.60
N LYS A 177 -28.41 -4.94 -33.34
CA LYS A 177 -29.80 -5.25 -32.99
C LYS A 177 -30.76 -4.18 -33.52
N LYS A 178 -30.42 -2.89 -33.37
CA LYS A 178 -31.23 -1.77 -33.87
C LYS A 178 -31.28 -1.70 -35.39
N SER A 179 -30.15 -1.89 -36.08
CA SER A 179 -30.09 -1.88 -37.55
C SER A 179 -30.91 -3.03 -38.15
N LYS A 180 -30.79 -4.25 -37.61
CA LYS A 180 -31.61 -5.41 -38.04
C LYS A 180 -33.11 -5.20 -37.80
N GLN A 181 -33.47 -4.58 -36.68
CA GLN A 181 -34.87 -4.22 -36.42
C GLN A 181 -35.40 -3.17 -37.40
N ALA A 182 -34.57 -2.20 -37.80
CA ALA A 182 -34.95 -1.19 -38.79
C ALA A 182 -35.14 -1.81 -40.18
N GLU A 183 -34.23 -2.70 -40.59
CA GLU A 183 -34.32 -3.47 -41.83
C GLU A 183 -35.58 -4.36 -41.86
N ALA A 184 -35.84 -5.12 -40.79
CA ALA A 184 -37.02 -5.97 -40.68
C ALA A 184 -38.34 -5.18 -40.72
N LYS A 185 -38.38 -3.98 -40.10
CA LYS A 185 -39.54 -3.08 -40.16
C LYS A 185 -39.74 -2.50 -41.56
N ALA A 186 -38.67 -2.15 -42.27
CA ALA A 186 -38.75 -1.69 -43.65
C ALA A 186 -39.24 -2.80 -44.60
N ALA A 187 -38.83 -4.05 -44.37
CA ALA A 187 -39.27 -5.22 -45.14
C ALA A 187 -40.75 -5.60 -44.91
N THR A 188 -41.34 -5.21 -43.78
CA THR A 188 -42.75 -5.48 -43.43
C THR A 188 -43.69 -4.30 -43.65
N ALA A 189 -43.17 -3.14 -44.11
CA ALA A 189 -44.01 -2.02 -44.50
C ALA A 189 -44.89 -2.43 -45.70
N PRO A 190 -46.21 -2.19 -45.67
CA PRO A 190 -47.09 -2.60 -46.75
C PRO A 190 -46.66 -1.91 -48.04
N ASP A 191 -46.45 -2.72 -49.08
CA ASP A 191 -46.24 -2.28 -50.45
C ASP A 191 -47.44 -1.41 -50.83
N PHE A 192 -47.27 -0.08 -50.77
CA PHE A 192 -48.28 0.81 -51.32
C PHE A 192 -48.28 0.51 -52.82
N GLN A 193 -49.34 -0.17 -53.28
CA GLN A 193 -49.63 -0.48 -54.68
C GLN A 193 -49.76 0.82 -55.50
N GLU A 194 -48.69 1.56 -55.65
CA GLU A 194 -48.50 2.58 -56.68
C GLU A 194 -47.41 2.06 -57.60
N THR A 195 -47.86 1.43 -58.69
CA THR A 195 -47.09 0.89 -59.82
C THR A 195 -46.37 1.97 -60.64
N ARG A 196 -45.88 3.05 -60.00
CA ARG A 196 -45.04 4.07 -60.62
C ARG A 196 -43.58 3.62 -60.54
N PRO A 197 -42.87 3.45 -61.67
CA PRO A 197 -41.47 2.99 -61.70
C PRO A 197 -40.52 3.78 -60.79
N ARG A 198 -40.81 5.07 -60.59
CA ARG A 198 -40.01 5.98 -59.75
C ARG A 198 -40.06 5.63 -58.25
N ASN A 199 -41.19 5.12 -57.74
CA ASN A 199 -41.34 4.76 -56.32
C ASN A 199 -40.68 3.40 -56.01
N TYR A 200 -40.75 2.45 -56.94
CA TYR A 200 -40.07 1.15 -56.82
C TYR A 200 -38.55 1.30 -56.73
N VAL A 201 -37.95 2.16 -57.57
CA VAL A 201 -36.50 2.43 -57.54
C VAL A 201 -36.08 3.11 -56.23
N LEU A 202 -36.91 4.01 -55.68
CA LEU A 202 -36.64 4.65 -54.39
C LEU A 202 -36.75 3.67 -53.22
N SER A 203 -37.74 2.77 -53.24
CA SER A 203 -37.90 1.70 -52.24
C SER A 203 -36.74 0.70 -52.28
N ALA A 204 -36.36 0.22 -53.48
CA ALA A 204 -35.22 -0.68 -53.65
C ALA A 204 -33.90 -0.03 -53.22
N SER A 205 -33.71 1.27 -53.49
CA SER A 205 -32.54 2.03 -53.05
C SER A 205 -32.51 2.20 -51.53
N ALA A 206 -33.66 2.43 -50.88
CA ALA A 206 -33.75 2.53 -49.43
C ALA A 206 -33.46 1.19 -48.73
N SER A 207 -33.98 0.08 -49.27
CA SER A 207 -33.67 -1.27 -48.77
C SER A 207 -32.19 -1.62 -48.93
N ALA A 208 -31.56 -1.26 -50.06
CA ALA A 208 -30.13 -1.47 -50.28
C ALA A 208 -29.26 -0.69 -49.27
N LEU A 209 -29.62 0.55 -48.95
CA LEU A 209 -28.92 1.37 -47.94
C LEU A 209 -29.05 0.80 -46.52
N LEU A 210 -30.22 0.23 -46.17
CA LEU A 210 -30.42 -0.43 -44.87
C LEU A 210 -29.60 -1.72 -44.75
N SER A 211 -29.56 -2.52 -45.82
CA SER A 211 -28.72 -3.72 -45.89
C SER A 211 -27.23 -3.35 -45.73
N GLU A 212 -26.76 -2.30 -46.40
CA GLU A 212 -25.38 -1.82 -46.26
C GLU A 212 -25.06 -1.34 -44.84
N GLU A 213 -26.00 -0.65 -44.16
CA GLU A 213 -25.83 -0.22 -42.77
C GLU A 213 -25.83 -1.40 -41.79
N VAL A 214 -26.58 -2.48 -42.07
CA VAL A 214 -26.52 -3.73 -41.30
C VAL A 214 -25.16 -4.40 -41.49
N ASP A 215 -24.69 -4.57 -42.72
CA ASP A 215 -23.38 -5.16 -43.02
C ASP A 215 -22.24 -4.39 -42.34
N LYS A 216 -22.33 -3.05 -42.35
CA LYS A 216 -21.39 -2.17 -41.67
C LYS A 216 -21.44 -2.35 -40.15
N ALA A 217 -22.62 -2.37 -39.55
CA ALA A 217 -22.76 -2.59 -38.11
C ALA A 217 -22.24 -3.98 -37.69
N GLU A 218 -22.48 -5.01 -38.49
CA GLU A 218 -21.94 -6.36 -38.25
C GLU A 218 -20.42 -6.43 -38.42
N HIS A 219 -19.85 -5.67 -39.37
CA HIS A 219 -18.41 -5.55 -39.50
C HIS A 219 -17.79 -4.85 -38.28
N GLU A 220 -18.35 -3.73 -37.84
CA GLU A 220 -17.92 -3.02 -36.62
C GLU A 220 -18.02 -3.91 -35.37
N LEU A 221 -19.09 -4.70 -35.23
CA LEU A 221 -19.24 -5.67 -34.14
C LEU A 221 -18.13 -6.72 -34.15
N ARG A 222 -17.79 -7.28 -35.31
CA ARG A 222 -16.67 -8.23 -35.43
C ARG A 222 -15.35 -7.62 -35.01
N VAL A 223 -15.07 -6.38 -35.42
CA VAL A 223 -13.87 -5.65 -35.00
C VAL A 223 -13.87 -5.44 -33.48
N ALA A 224 -14.96 -4.95 -32.90
CA ALA A 224 -15.09 -4.73 -31.46
C ALA A 224 -14.90 -6.02 -30.65
N GLN A 225 -15.45 -7.14 -31.13
CA GLN A 225 -15.26 -8.46 -30.51
C GLN A 225 -13.79 -8.86 -30.52
N THR A 226 -13.11 -8.78 -31.67
CA THR A 226 -11.68 -9.12 -31.74
C THR A 226 -10.80 -8.22 -30.87
N GLU A 227 -11.13 -6.93 -30.76
CA GLU A 227 -10.41 -6.00 -29.88
C GLU A 227 -10.63 -6.34 -28.40
N PHE A 228 -11.85 -6.71 -28.01
CA PHE A 228 -12.19 -7.14 -26.67
C PHE A 228 -11.47 -8.43 -26.30
N ASP A 229 -11.52 -9.46 -27.15
CA ASP A 229 -10.88 -10.76 -26.91
C ASP A 229 -9.35 -10.60 -26.75
N ARG A 230 -8.74 -9.80 -27.63
CA ARG A 230 -7.31 -9.47 -27.53
C ARG A 230 -6.99 -8.76 -26.22
N GLN A 231 -7.84 -7.83 -25.80
CA GLN A 231 -7.63 -7.07 -24.56
C GLN A 231 -7.86 -7.93 -23.31
N ALA A 232 -8.81 -8.85 -23.37
CA ALA A 232 -9.08 -9.82 -22.32
C ALA A 232 -7.86 -10.72 -22.12
N GLU A 233 -7.25 -11.22 -23.20
CA GLU A 233 -6.04 -12.05 -23.11
C GLU A 233 -4.84 -11.30 -22.54
N VAL A 234 -4.60 -10.05 -22.99
CA VAL A 234 -3.54 -9.20 -22.41
C VAL A 234 -3.74 -9.01 -20.90
N THR A 235 -4.97 -8.73 -20.49
CA THR A 235 -5.30 -8.53 -19.07
C THR A 235 -5.15 -9.84 -18.29
N ARG A 236 -5.60 -10.96 -18.86
CA ARG A 236 -5.49 -12.30 -18.29
C ARG A 236 -4.03 -12.67 -17.99
N LEU A 237 -3.14 -12.50 -18.97
CA LEU A 237 -1.71 -12.80 -18.81
C LEU A 237 -1.06 -11.97 -17.70
N LEU A 238 -1.39 -10.68 -17.59
CA LEU A 238 -0.89 -9.84 -16.51
C LEU A 238 -1.40 -10.30 -15.13
N LEU A 239 -2.68 -10.66 -15.04
CA LEU A 239 -3.26 -11.13 -13.78
C LEU A 239 -2.74 -12.52 -13.37
N GLU A 240 -2.45 -13.41 -14.33
CA GLU A 240 -1.78 -14.69 -14.06
C GLU A 240 -0.35 -14.47 -13.51
N GLY A 241 0.33 -13.41 -13.98
CA GLY A 241 1.64 -12.98 -13.50
C GLY A 241 1.69 -12.67 -12.00
N ILE A 242 0.56 -12.37 -11.35
CA ILE A 242 0.47 -12.12 -9.91
C ILE A 242 0.90 -13.34 -9.08
N SER A 243 0.78 -14.55 -9.63
CA SER A 243 1.31 -15.75 -8.95
C SER A 243 2.83 -15.68 -8.78
N SER A 244 3.56 -15.12 -9.75
CA SER A 244 5.00 -14.86 -9.63
C SER A 244 5.29 -13.77 -8.59
N THR A 245 4.51 -12.70 -8.59
CA THR A 245 4.58 -11.65 -7.56
C THR A 245 4.40 -12.21 -6.15
N HIS A 246 3.47 -13.17 -5.96
CA HIS A 246 3.28 -13.82 -4.66
C HIS A 246 4.53 -14.58 -4.20
N LEU A 247 5.23 -15.28 -5.09
CA LEU A 247 6.49 -15.95 -4.74
C LEU A 247 7.55 -14.94 -4.29
N ASN A 248 7.64 -13.80 -4.98
CA ASN A 248 8.53 -12.72 -4.55
C ASN A 248 8.13 -12.16 -3.18
N HIS A 249 6.85 -11.88 -2.94
CA HIS A 249 6.36 -11.38 -1.65
C HIS A 249 6.60 -12.38 -0.51
N LEU A 250 6.44 -13.69 -0.75
CA LEU A 250 6.76 -14.73 0.23
C LEU A 250 8.24 -14.70 0.61
N ARG A 251 9.14 -14.61 -0.36
CA ARG A 251 10.57 -14.46 -0.09
C ARG A 251 10.85 -13.20 0.74
N CYS A 252 10.30 -12.05 0.35
CA CYS A 252 10.46 -10.79 1.09
C CYS A 252 9.99 -10.93 2.54
N LEU A 253 8.86 -11.62 2.79
CA LEU A 253 8.36 -11.87 4.15
C LEU A 253 9.34 -12.71 4.99
N HIS A 254 9.94 -13.75 4.39
CA HIS A 254 10.96 -14.54 5.07
C HIS A 254 12.19 -13.71 5.40
N GLU A 255 12.70 -12.93 4.45
CA GLU A 255 13.86 -12.05 4.65
C GLU A 255 13.58 -10.98 5.72
N PHE A 256 12.36 -10.44 5.77
CA PHE A 256 11.96 -9.48 6.81
C PHE A 256 11.94 -10.13 8.20
N ALA A 257 11.36 -11.32 8.33
CA ALA A 257 11.32 -12.05 9.58
C ALA A 257 12.73 -12.42 10.07
N GLU A 258 13.62 -12.82 9.16
CA GLU A 258 15.03 -13.10 9.46
C GLU A 258 15.77 -11.84 9.91
N ALA A 259 15.56 -10.71 9.25
CA ALA A 259 16.15 -9.43 9.64
C ALA A 259 15.71 -9.01 11.06
N GLN A 260 14.43 -9.18 11.39
CA GLN A 260 13.91 -8.94 12.74
C GLN A 260 14.55 -9.87 13.77
N ALA A 261 14.61 -11.18 13.49
CA ALA A 261 15.20 -12.16 14.40
C ALA A 261 16.69 -11.86 14.66
N LYS A 262 17.46 -11.54 13.61
CA LYS A 262 18.87 -11.16 13.71
C LYS A 262 19.05 -9.92 14.59
N TYR A 263 18.24 -8.89 14.37
CA TYR A 263 18.29 -7.65 15.15
C TYR A 263 18.07 -7.90 16.65
N TYR A 264 16.95 -8.55 17.01
CA TYR A 264 16.64 -8.78 18.43
C TYR A 264 17.65 -9.70 19.11
N ALA A 265 18.15 -10.74 18.41
CA ALA A 265 19.19 -11.61 18.94
C ALA A 265 20.49 -10.85 19.22
N GLN A 266 20.89 -9.97 18.29
CA GLN A 266 22.09 -9.15 18.42
C GLN A 266 21.96 -8.14 19.57
N CYS A 267 20.81 -7.46 19.67
CA CYS A 267 20.54 -6.54 20.79
C CYS A 267 20.57 -7.27 22.13
N HIS A 268 19.98 -8.46 22.22
CA HIS A 268 20.02 -9.25 23.45
C HIS A 268 21.45 -9.62 23.84
N GLN A 269 22.27 -10.07 22.87
CA GLN A 269 23.67 -10.39 23.11
C GLN A 269 24.45 -9.17 23.62
N PHE A 270 24.28 -8.00 23.01
CA PHE A 270 24.94 -6.77 23.44
C PHE A 270 24.56 -6.40 24.88
N MET A 271 23.29 -6.56 25.25
CA MET A 271 22.85 -6.28 26.63
C MET A 271 23.41 -7.26 27.66
N LEU A 272 23.56 -8.54 27.31
CA LEU A 272 24.20 -9.53 28.18
C LEU A 272 25.69 -9.24 28.38
N GLU A 273 26.40 -8.89 27.31
CA GLU A 273 27.80 -8.49 27.36
C GLU A 273 28.00 -7.25 28.23
N LEU A 274 27.14 -6.24 28.10
CA LEU A 274 27.14 -5.05 28.94
C LEU A 274 26.98 -5.39 30.43
N GLN A 275 25.98 -6.21 30.78
CA GLN A 275 25.77 -6.62 32.18
C GLN A 275 27.00 -7.33 32.76
N LYS A 276 27.67 -8.16 31.96
CA LYS A 276 28.89 -8.85 32.38
C LYS A 276 30.04 -7.86 32.64
N GLU A 277 30.23 -6.87 31.77
CA GLU A 277 31.29 -5.86 31.94
C GLU A 277 31.05 -4.95 33.15
N LEU A 278 29.79 -4.55 33.38
CA LEU A 278 29.43 -3.74 34.55
C LEU A 278 29.62 -4.50 35.87
N ASN A 279 29.27 -5.80 35.90
CA ASN A 279 29.49 -6.63 37.08
C ASN A 279 30.98 -6.92 37.33
N GLY A 280 31.78 -7.02 36.26
CA GLY A 280 33.24 -7.20 36.35
C GLY A 280 33.97 -5.97 36.89
N THR A 281 33.51 -4.76 36.54
CA THR A 281 34.08 -3.48 37.00
C THR A 281 33.62 -3.12 38.42
N SER A 282 32.42 -3.52 38.84
CA SER A 282 31.96 -3.32 40.22
C SER A 282 32.73 -4.18 41.24
N ALA A 283 33.33 -5.30 40.81
CA ALA A 283 34.10 -6.19 41.70
C ALA A 283 35.50 -5.65 42.06
N THR A 284 36.06 -4.74 41.26
CA THR A 284 37.39 -4.14 41.49
C THR A 284 37.34 -2.82 42.26
N ALA A 285 36.15 -2.22 42.44
CA ALA A 285 35.96 -0.95 43.15
C ALA A 285 35.58 -1.11 44.64
N ALA A 286 35.50 -2.33 45.17
CA ALA A 286 35.23 -2.57 46.59
C ALA A 286 36.48 -2.26 47.44
N PRO A 287 36.44 -1.30 48.38
CA PRO A 287 37.50 -1.15 49.37
C PRO A 287 37.46 -2.34 50.31
N SER A 288 38.61 -2.96 50.54
CA SER A 288 38.82 -3.97 51.57
C SER A 288 38.36 -3.43 52.93
N SER A 289 37.20 -3.89 53.39
CA SER A 289 36.86 -3.95 54.81
C SER A 289 36.41 -5.37 55.12
N SER A 290 37.18 -5.99 56.00
CA SER A 290 37.04 -7.34 56.51
C SER A 290 35.73 -7.54 57.27
N ALA A 291 34.92 -8.53 56.86
CA ALA A 291 34.11 -9.32 57.79
C ALA A 291 33.75 -10.68 57.19
N ALA A 292 33.97 -11.71 58.01
CA ALA A 292 33.95 -13.14 57.78
C ALA A 292 32.76 -13.77 57.02
N SER A 293 33.12 -14.74 56.16
CA SER A 293 32.55 -16.08 55.97
C SER A 293 31.09 -16.38 56.34
N ALA A 294 30.30 -16.74 55.32
CA ALA A 294 29.35 -17.86 55.41
C ALA A 294 29.18 -18.52 54.02
N SER A 295 29.16 -19.85 54.03
CA SER A 295 29.22 -20.74 52.88
C SER A 295 27.82 -21.13 52.37
N ALA A 296 27.77 -21.39 51.06
CA ALA A 296 26.99 -22.40 50.35
C ALA A 296 25.59 -22.07 49.73
N ALA A 297 25.62 -22.24 48.39
CA ALA A 297 24.64 -22.85 47.47
C ALA A 297 23.66 -21.92 46.69
N PRO A 298 23.51 -22.15 45.36
CA PRO A 298 22.66 -21.34 44.48
C PRO A 298 21.27 -21.99 44.26
N PRO A 299 20.22 -21.22 43.95
CA PRO A 299 19.07 -21.77 43.24
C PRO A 299 19.15 -21.46 41.73
N ARG A 300 18.81 -22.47 40.94
CA ARG A 300 18.48 -22.41 39.50
C ARG A 300 16.98 -22.10 39.32
N PRO A 301 16.52 -21.76 38.10
CA PRO A 301 15.39 -20.86 37.91
C PRO A 301 14.05 -21.59 37.95
N ASP A 302 13.13 -21.10 38.77
CA ASP A 302 11.72 -21.49 38.69
C ASP A 302 10.99 -20.67 37.63
N SER A 303 10.25 -21.40 36.80
CA SER A 303 9.32 -20.90 35.80
C SER A 303 8.29 -19.98 36.44
N VAL A 304 8.27 -18.71 36.04
CA VAL A 304 7.16 -17.82 36.36
C VAL A 304 6.02 -18.15 35.39
N ALA A 305 5.03 -18.88 35.91
CA ALA A 305 3.73 -19.05 35.29
C ALA A 305 3.06 -17.68 35.12
N ILE A 306 2.51 -17.45 33.94
CA ILE A 306 1.68 -16.28 33.63
C ILE A 306 0.38 -16.45 34.43
N GLU A 307 0.22 -15.68 35.50
CA GLU A 307 -1.09 -15.49 36.13
C GLU A 307 -1.89 -14.49 35.29
N ASP A 308 -3.05 -14.95 34.81
CA ASP A 308 -4.08 -14.17 34.14
C ASP A 308 -4.52 -12.98 34.99
N MET A 309 -3.99 -11.79 34.70
CA MET A 309 -4.62 -10.54 35.11
C MET A 309 -5.63 -10.10 34.05
N ILE A 310 -6.88 -10.46 34.32
CA ILE A 310 -8.10 -9.94 33.72
C ILE A 310 -8.09 -8.40 33.77
N LEU A 311 -8.10 -7.75 32.60
CA LEU A 311 -8.37 -6.32 32.43
C LEU A 311 -9.85 -6.02 32.73
N PRO A 312 -10.19 -5.03 33.59
CA PRO A 312 -11.50 -4.42 33.55
C PRO A 312 -11.55 -3.33 32.48
N ALA A 313 -12.48 -3.51 31.56
CA ALA A 313 -12.82 -2.56 30.51
C ALA A 313 -13.42 -1.25 31.09
N THR A 314 -13.21 -0.17 30.32
CA THR A 314 -13.99 1.09 30.29
C THR A 314 -14.08 1.90 31.59
N GLY A 315 -13.12 2.82 31.77
CA GLY A 315 -13.26 4.00 32.62
C GLY A 315 -12.55 5.18 31.96
N THR A 316 -13.25 6.29 31.71
CA THR A 316 -12.69 7.52 31.12
C THR A 316 -11.50 8.00 31.98
N ARG A 317 -10.27 7.90 31.45
CA ARG A 317 -9.06 8.37 32.14
C ARG A 317 -9.15 9.89 32.26
N LYS A 318 -9.11 10.40 33.49
CA LYS A 318 -9.08 11.84 33.78
C LYS A 318 -7.63 12.28 33.95
N ALA A 319 -7.27 13.46 33.42
CA ALA A 319 -5.96 14.08 33.61
C ALA A 319 -6.11 15.30 34.54
N ARG A 320 -5.17 15.46 35.47
CA ARG A 320 -5.06 16.62 36.37
C ARG A 320 -4.04 17.59 35.82
N VAL A 321 -4.42 18.86 35.72
CA VAL A 321 -3.53 19.94 35.29
C VAL A 321 -2.53 20.25 36.41
N LEU A 322 -1.23 20.28 36.10
CA LEU A 322 -0.18 20.46 37.11
C LEU A 322 0.17 21.93 37.37
N TYR A 323 -0.07 22.81 36.41
CA TYR A 323 0.28 24.22 36.46
C TYR A 323 -0.80 25.06 35.78
N ASP A 324 -0.97 26.29 36.24
CA ASP A 324 -1.82 27.27 35.56
C ASP A 324 -1.27 27.55 34.15
N TYR A 325 -2.18 27.64 33.18
CA TYR A 325 -1.87 27.93 31.80
C TYR A 325 -2.93 28.85 31.20
N ASP A 326 -2.52 30.04 30.77
CA ASP A 326 -3.38 30.97 30.03
C ASP A 326 -3.21 30.75 28.53
N ALA A 327 -4.32 30.52 27.83
CA ALA A 327 -4.34 30.31 26.39
C ALA A 327 -3.84 31.54 25.63
N HIS A 328 -3.00 31.33 24.62
CA HIS A 328 -2.42 32.43 23.87
C HIS A 328 -3.33 32.93 22.74
N ASP A 329 -4.22 32.07 22.24
CA ASP A 329 -5.22 32.40 21.21
C ASP A 329 -6.49 31.55 21.33
N SER A 330 -7.43 31.75 20.40
CA SER A 330 -8.73 31.05 20.39
C SER A 330 -8.66 29.56 19.99
N SER A 331 -7.49 29.05 19.63
CA SER A 331 -7.27 27.62 19.35
C SER A 331 -6.84 26.84 20.60
N GLU A 332 -6.47 27.55 21.67
CA GLU A 332 -6.06 27.00 22.96
C GLU A 332 -7.09 27.26 24.06
N LEU A 333 -6.96 26.54 25.17
CA LEU A 333 -7.91 26.60 26.28
C LEU A 333 -7.14 26.88 27.57
N SER A 334 -7.56 27.91 28.32
CA SER A 334 -6.91 28.25 29.58
C SER A 334 -7.28 27.22 30.65
N LEU A 335 -6.30 26.81 31.45
CA LEU A 335 -6.42 25.76 32.45
C LEU A 335 -5.85 26.24 33.78
N LEU A 336 -6.53 25.90 34.87
CA LEU A 336 -6.01 26.13 36.22
C LEU A 336 -5.38 24.85 36.76
N ALA A 337 -4.33 25.00 37.57
CA ALA A 337 -3.72 23.92 38.31
C ALA A 337 -4.79 23.19 39.14
N ASP A 338 -4.68 21.87 39.18
CA ASP A 338 -5.60 20.94 39.84
C ASP A 338 -6.96 20.75 39.17
N GLU A 339 -7.21 21.38 38.02
CA GLU A 339 -8.39 21.09 37.22
C GLU A 339 -8.32 19.67 36.63
N VAL A 340 -9.40 18.90 36.75
CA VAL A 340 -9.46 17.49 36.31
C VAL A 340 -10.40 17.36 35.11
N ARG A 341 -9.86 17.02 33.94
CA ARG A 341 -10.64 16.89 32.70
C ARG A 341 -10.56 15.49 32.07
N PRO A 342 -11.62 15.06 31.35
CA PRO A 342 -11.59 13.82 30.60
C PRO A 342 -10.58 13.92 29.44
N ARG A 343 -9.74 12.90 29.28
CA ARG A 343 -8.82 12.83 28.13
C ARG A 343 -9.65 12.60 26.86
N PRO A 344 -9.53 13.41 25.80
CA PRO A 344 -10.11 13.05 24.51
C PRO A 344 -9.44 11.76 24.00
N PRO A 345 -10.17 10.96 23.21
CA PRO A 345 -9.69 9.67 22.71
C PRO A 345 -8.41 9.78 21.87
#